data_AF-A0A661N881-F1
#
_entry.id   AF-A0A661N881-F1
#
_cell.length_a   1.000
_cell.length_b   1.000
_cell.length_c   1.000
_cell.angle_alpha   90.00
_cell.angle_beta   90.00
_cell.angle_gamma   90.00
#
_symmetry.space_group_name_H-M   'P 1'
#
loop_
_entity.id
_entity.type
_entity.pdbx_description
1 polymer ?
#
loop_
_entity_poly.entity_id
_entity_poly.type
_entity_poly.pdbx_seq_one_letter_code
_entity_poly.pdbx_strand_id
1 'polypeptide(L)'
;MIPGGSLGAAATWTSAGSPYIVQGDAIVPAGGTLTIEAGAEVRFASSDALGSGRDAARVELEVHGTLDVNGTLASPVTFRANSGTATNTWYGIIAASDAASVTVDHATVQHARRAVSFASSSGTQMLTDVTVERCSERGVEIEAGSPALTRLRATQTEYGVRVNNAASATIDESVIWDQANYGIYISTNGTTPGDTVVSQST
;
A
#
# COMPACT_ATOMS: atom_id res chain seq x y z
N MET A 1 -5.73 -18.67 6.72
CA MET A 1 -6.90 -17.76 6.75
C MET A 1 -6.68 -16.75 7.86
N ILE A 2 -6.90 -15.47 7.58
CA ILE A 2 -6.85 -14.36 8.54
C ILE A 2 -8.28 -13.79 8.63
N PRO A 3 -9.02 -14.04 9.73
CA PRO A 3 -10.40 -13.57 9.87
C PRO A 3 -10.56 -12.04 9.87
N GLY A 4 -9.48 -11.31 10.19
CA GLY A 4 -9.50 -9.88 10.51
C GLY A 4 -9.23 -9.64 12.00
N GLY A 5 -9.01 -8.39 12.37
CA GLY A 5 -8.66 -7.93 13.71
C GLY A 5 -7.17 -7.70 13.90
N SER A 6 -6.78 -7.44 15.15
CA SER A 6 -5.39 -7.21 15.53
C SER A 6 -4.53 -8.45 15.32
N LEU A 7 -3.39 -8.27 14.65
CA LEU A 7 -2.36 -9.29 14.44
C LEU A 7 -1.44 -9.49 15.65
N GLY A 8 -1.65 -8.74 16.74
CA GLY A 8 -0.86 -8.82 17.96
C GLY A 8 0.50 -8.11 17.87
N ALA A 9 1.41 -8.44 18.78
CA ALA A 9 2.70 -7.76 18.90
C ALA A 9 3.68 -8.12 17.77
N ALA A 10 3.61 -9.35 17.24
CA ALA A 10 4.46 -9.79 16.15
C ALA A 10 3.74 -10.86 15.32
N ALA A 11 3.80 -10.72 14.01
CA ALA A 11 3.32 -11.71 13.04
C ALA A 11 4.33 -11.82 11.87
N THR A 12 4.49 -13.03 11.34
CA THR A 12 5.34 -13.29 10.17
C THR A 12 4.57 -14.09 9.13
N TRP A 13 4.53 -13.58 7.90
CA TRP A 13 3.92 -14.24 6.74
C TRP A 13 4.99 -14.72 5.78
N THR A 14 5.05 -16.03 5.54
CA THR A 14 6.13 -16.70 4.80
C THR A 14 5.62 -17.28 3.49
N SER A 15 6.51 -17.54 2.53
CA SER A 15 6.12 -18.23 1.30
C SER A 15 5.48 -19.60 1.58
N ALA A 16 5.99 -20.35 2.56
CA ALA A 16 5.45 -21.66 2.94
C ALA A 16 4.03 -21.60 3.53
N GLY A 17 3.65 -20.49 4.16
CA GLY A 17 2.30 -20.27 4.68
C GLY A 17 1.30 -19.74 3.66
N SER A 18 1.75 -19.49 2.43
CA SER A 18 0.92 -18.87 1.39
C SER A 18 -0.12 -19.83 0.80
N PRO A 19 -1.28 -19.32 0.36
CA PRO A 19 -1.69 -17.91 0.45
C PRO A 19 -2.25 -17.54 1.84
N TYR A 20 -1.92 -16.34 2.30
CA TYR A 20 -2.59 -15.69 3.43
C TYR A 20 -3.87 -15.03 2.94
N ILE A 21 -4.99 -15.70 3.15
CA ILE A 21 -6.30 -15.18 2.75
C ILE A 21 -6.89 -14.35 3.89
N VAL A 22 -6.97 -13.03 3.70
CA VAL A 22 -7.52 -12.02 4.60
C VAL A 22 -9.01 -11.80 4.31
N GLN A 23 -9.85 -12.01 5.32
CA GLN A 23 -11.32 -12.00 5.20
C GLN A 23 -11.98 -10.73 5.76
N GLY A 24 -11.28 -10.03 6.66
CA GLY A 24 -11.67 -8.73 7.20
C GLY A 24 -10.42 -7.97 7.62
N ASP A 25 -10.57 -6.72 8.04
CA ASP A 25 -9.44 -5.81 8.23
C ASP A 25 -8.32 -6.42 9.08
N ALA A 26 -7.13 -6.56 8.51
CA ALA A 26 -5.96 -7.02 9.24
C ALA A 26 -5.25 -5.81 9.84
N ILE A 27 -5.15 -5.75 11.17
CA ILE A 27 -4.64 -4.58 11.88
C ILE A 27 -3.28 -4.91 12.48
N VAL A 28 -2.23 -4.20 12.06
CA VAL A 28 -0.95 -4.18 12.77
C VAL A 28 -1.06 -3.10 13.87
N PRO A 29 -1.24 -3.47 15.14
CA PRO A 29 -1.48 -2.49 16.20
C PRO A 29 -0.24 -1.64 16.47
N ALA A 30 -0.41 -0.49 17.13
CA ALA A 30 0.71 0.33 17.59
C ALA A 30 1.69 -0.50 18.46
N GLY A 31 2.98 -0.39 18.17
CA GLY A 31 4.04 -1.21 18.79
C GLY A 31 4.12 -2.66 18.28
N GLY A 32 3.16 -3.12 17.47
CA GLY A 32 3.18 -4.41 16.79
C GLY A 32 3.98 -4.37 15.48
N THR A 33 4.41 -5.54 15.01
CA THR A 33 5.10 -5.69 13.72
C THR A 33 4.49 -6.82 12.89
N LEU A 34 4.23 -6.56 11.61
CA LEU A 34 3.99 -7.58 10.61
C LEU A 34 5.18 -7.63 9.65
N THR A 35 5.86 -8.78 9.61
CA THR A 35 6.89 -9.09 8.63
C THR A 35 6.30 -9.98 7.54
N ILE A 36 6.49 -9.63 6.28
CA ILE A 36 6.08 -10.44 5.13
C ILE A 36 7.33 -10.81 4.35
N GLU A 37 7.69 -12.09 4.34
CA GLU A 37 8.92 -12.59 3.75
C GLU A 37 8.80 -12.79 2.23
N ALA A 38 9.95 -12.85 1.57
CA ALA A 38 10.08 -13.07 0.14
C ALA A 38 9.22 -14.25 -0.36
N GLY A 39 8.53 -14.04 -1.47
CA GLY A 39 7.67 -15.05 -2.10
C GLY A 39 6.36 -15.34 -1.37
N ALA A 40 6.00 -14.58 -0.33
CA ALA A 40 4.68 -14.69 0.28
C ALA A 40 3.57 -14.14 -0.64
N GLU A 41 2.41 -14.79 -0.62
CA GLU A 41 1.20 -14.36 -1.31
C GLU A 41 0.10 -14.00 -0.31
N VAL A 42 -0.39 -12.78 -0.40
CA VAL A 42 -1.50 -12.24 0.40
C VAL A 42 -2.71 -12.00 -0.49
N ARG A 43 -3.84 -12.58 -0.11
CA ARG A 43 -5.09 -12.56 -0.85
C ARG A 43 -6.20 -11.91 -0.03
N PHE A 44 -6.91 -10.96 -0.61
CA PHE A 44 -7.97 -10.22 0.09
C PHE A 44 -9.36 -10.60 -0.42
N ALA A 45 -10.29 -10.89 0.50
CA ALA A 45 -11.68 -11.16 0.17
C ALA A 45 -12.36 -9.92 -0.45
N SER A 46 -13.41 -10.15 -1.24
CA SER A 46 -14.17 -9.10 -1.92
C SER A 46 -15.23 -8.43 -1.03
N SER A 47 -15.32 -8.85 0.22
CA SER A 47 -16.23 -8.32 1.23
C SER A 47 -15.50 -8.34 2.56
N ASP A 48 -15.58 -7.25 3.31
CA ASP A 48 -15.06 -7.19 4.67
C ASP A 48 -16.00 -7.92 5.65
N ALA A 49 -15.49 -8.98 6.29
CA ALA A 49 -16.21 -9.75 7.29
C ALA A 49 -16.42 -8.99 8.62
N LEU A 50 -15.62 -7.95 8.89
CA LEU A 50 -15.75 -7.14 10.11
C LEU A 50 -16.68 -5.94 9.92
N GLY A 51 -16.81 -5.44 8.69
CA GLY A 51 -17.61 -4.26 8.38
C GLY A 51 -17.06 -3.00 9.05
N SER A 52 -15.74 -2.86 9.11
CA SER A 52 -15.04 -1.84 9.89
C SER A 52 -14.06 -1.01 9.05
N GLY A 53 -13.08 -0.39 9.71
CA GLY A 53 -12.01 0.31 9.03
C GLY A 53 -12.45 1.59 8.31
N ARG A 54 -11.65 2.00 7.32
CA ARG A 54 -11.91 3.20 6.51
C ARG A 54 -13.02 2.95 5.50
N ASP A 55 -13.24 1.70 5.08
CA ASP A 55 -14.34 1.27 4.21
C ASP A 55 -14.93 -0.07 4.66
N ALA A 56 -16.06 0.01 5.35
CA ALA A 56 -16.80 -1.14 5.87
C ALA A 56 -17.28 -2.17 4.83
N ALA A 57 -17.05 -1.97 3.53
CA ALA A 57 -17.38 -2.96 2.50
C ALA A 57 -16.17 -3.75 2.03
N ARG A 58 -14.93 -3.30 2.29
CA ARG A 58 -13.72 -3.81 1.63
C ARG A 58 -12.59 -4.00 2.62
N VAL A 59 -11.97 -5.17 2.55
CA VAL A 59 -10.87 -5.56 3.45
C VAL A 59 -9.69 -4.61 3.35
N GLU A 60 -9.13 -4.25 4.50
CA GLU A 60 -7.94 -3.43 4.65
C GLU A 60 -6.76 -4.18 5.28
N LEU A 61 -5.53 -3.78 4.93
CA LEU A 61 -4.36 -4.00 5.79
C LEU A 61 -4.02 -2.66 6.43
N GLU A 62 -4.47 -2.47 7.67
CA GLU A 62 -4.29 -1.23 8.42
C GLU A 62 -3.08 -1.34 9.34
N VAL A 63 -2.16 -0.38 9.24
CA VAL A 63 -0.88 -0.38 9.94
C VAL A 63 -0.78 0.81 10.87
N HIS A 64 -0.90 0.57 12.17
CA HIS A 64 -0.57 1.51 13.25
C HIS A 64 0.83 1.25 13.83
N GLY A 65 1.33 0.03 13.67
CA GLY A 65 2.68 -0.39 14.08
C GLY A 65 3.69 -0.33 12.95
N THR A 66 4.41 -1.43 12.76
CA THR A 66 5.42 -1.60 11.70
C THR A 66 4.97 -2.64 10.68
N LEU A 67 4.97 -2.29 9.40
CA LEU A 67 4.87 -3.24 8.30
C LEU A 67 6.23 -3.32 7.61
N ASP A 68 6.76 -4.54 7.51
CA ASP A 68 8.05 -4.82 6.88
C ASP A 68 7.91 -5.93 5.82
N VAL A 69 7.83 -5.54 4.56
CA VAL A 69 7.68 -6.45 3.42
C VAL A 69 9.05 -6.64 2.75
N ASN A 70 9.58 -7.85 2.86
CA ASN A 70 10.93 -8.23 2.47
C ASN A 70 10.89 -9.10 1.20
N GLY A 71 10.33 -8.58 0.12
CA GLY A 71 10.42 -9.24 -1.18
C GLY A 71 11.85 -9.27 -1.71
N THR A 72 12.05 -10.02 -2.80
CA THR A 72 13.29 -9.93 -3.58
C THR A 72 12.96 -9.95 -5.06
N LEU A 73 13.90 -9.56 -5.91
CA LEU A 73 13.74 -9.66 -7.37
C LEU A 73 13.39 -11.10 -7.82
N ALA A 74 13.99 -12.10 -7.19
CA ALA A 74 13.75 -13.51 -7.52
C ALA A 74 12.40 -14.03 -6.97
N SER A 75 11.96 -13.49 -5.84
CA SER A 75 10.77 -13.92 -5.11
C SER A 75 10.03 -12.70 -4.53
N PRO A 76 9.30 -11.96 -5.37
CA PRO A 76 8.55 -10.79 -4.91
C PRO A 76 7.37 -11.20 -4.03
N VAL A 77 6.94 -10.30 -3.15
CA VAL A 77 5.68 -10.47 -2.39
C VAL A 77 4.50 -10.04 -3.27
N THR A 78 3.38 -10.77 -3.23
CA THR A 78 2.19 -10.42 -4.02
C THR A 78 0.98 -10.14 -3.13
N PHE A 79 0.34 -8.99 -3.32
CA PHE A 79 -0.94 -8.60 -2.71
C PHE A 79 -2.01 -8.52 -3.80
N ARG A 80 -3.08 -9.31 -3.71
CA ARG A 80 -4.14 -9.32 -4.73
C ARG A 80 -5.51 -9.76 -4.22
N ALA A 81 -6.53 -9.58 -5.05
CA ALA A 81 -7.85 -10.19 -4.86
C ALA A 81 -7.76 -11.72 -4.62
N ASN A 82 -8.58 -12.25 -3.72
CA ASN A 82 -8.64 -13.69 -3.43
C ASN A 82 -9.11 -14.52 -4.62
N SER A 83 -9.99 -13.96 -5.45
CA SER A 83 -10.49 -14.58 -6.67
C SER A 83 -10.71 -13.54 -7.76
N GLY A 84 -10.41 -13.90 -9.01
CA GLY A 84 -10.59 -13.03 -10.16
C GLY A 84 -9.57 -11.88 -10.21
N THR A 85 -9.83 -10.92 -11.10
CA THR A 85 -8.92 -9.80 -11.41
C THR A 85 -9.66 -8.46 -11.45
N ALA A 86 -10.83 -8.38 -10.81
CA ALA A 86 -11.60 -7.15 -10.73
C ALA A 86 -10.86 -6.14 -9.84
N THR A 87 -10.75 -4.90 -10.30
CA THR A 87 -10.27 -3.80 -9.46
C THR A 87 -11.29 -3.46 -8.37
N ASN A 88 -10.92 -2.66 -7.37
CA ASN A 88 -11.79 -2.30 -6.24
C ASN A 88 -12.27 -3.53 -5.42
N THR A 89 -11.57 -4.66 -5.48
CA THR A 89 -11.96 -5.88 -4.74
C THR A 89 -11.71 -5.71 -3.24
N TRP A 90 -10.59 -5.09 -2.88
CA TRP A 90 -10.21 -4.79 -1.50
C TRP A 90 -9.76 -3.33 -1.42
N TYR A 91 -9.58 -2.81 -0.22
CA TYR A 91 -9.25 -1.40 -0.08
C TYR A 91 -7.84 -1.07 -0.52
N GLY A 92 -6.87 -1.61 0.21
CA GLY A 92 -5.47 -1.22 0.13
C GLY A 92 -4.67 -1.51 1.37
N ILE A 93 -3.38 -1.21 1.30
CA ILE A 93 -2.49 -1.10 2.46
C ILE A 93 -2.57 0.34 2.96
N ILE A 94 -2.88 0.51 4.24
CA ILE A 94 -3.06 1.82 4.87
C ILE A 94 -2.02 1.97 5.98
N ALA A 95 -1.02 2.82 5.76
CA ALA A 95 -0.20 3.34 6.86
C ALA A 95 -1.04 4.41 7.57
N ALA A 96 -1.62 4.05 8.72
CA ALA A 96 -2.46 4.94 9.52
C ALA A 96 -1.66 6.15 10.03
N SER A 97 -2.33 7.16 10.58
CA SER A 97 -1.68 8.42 11.00
C SER A 97 -0.63 8.26 12.09
N ASP A 98 -0.70 7.17 12.84
CA ASP A 98 0.19 6.77 13.92
C ASP A 98 1.12 5.61 13.53
N ALA A 99 1.16 5.22 12.26
CA ALA A 99 2.06 4.18 11.77
C ALA A 99 3.53 4.50 12.12
N ALA A 100 4.20 3.54 12.75
CA ALA A 100 5.59 3.68 13.17
C ALA A 100 6.57 3.51 12.00
N SER A 101 6.31 2.58 11.09
CA SER A 101 7.11 2.38 9.87
C SER A 101 6.37 1.51 8.87
N VAL A 102 6.44 1.85 7.58
CA VAL A 102 5.98 0.99 6.49
C VAL A 102 7.06 0.95 5.42
N THR A 103 7.75 -0.20 5.35
CA THR A 103 8.78 -0.50 4.36
C THR A 103 8.29 -1.62 3.47
N VAL A 104 8.22 -1.37 2.17
CA VAL A 104 7.85 -2.38 1.17
C VAL A 104 8.94 -2.48 0.13
N ASP A 105 9.57 -3.65 0.05
CA ASP A 105 10.62 -3.96 -0.91
C ASP A 105 10.18 -5.12 -1.83
N HIS A 106 10.37 -4.96 -3.14
CA HIS A 106 10.07 -5.96 -4.17
C HIS A 106 8.69 -6.62 -4.02
N ALA A 107 7.63 -5.82 -4.19
CA ALA A 107 6.26 -6.31 -4.09
C ALA A 107 5.39 -5.89 -5.28
N THR A 108 4.35 -6.68 -5.54
CA THR A 108 3.30 -6.35 -6.51
C THR A 108 1.97 -6.20 -5.80
N VAL A 109 1.31 -5.04 -5.95
CA VAL A 109 -0.02 -4.75 -5.37
C VAL A 109 -1.04 -4.59 -6.49
N GLN A 110 -2.10 -5.40 -6.45
CA GLN A 110 -3.10 -5.48 -7.52
C GLN A 110 -4.53 -5.49 -6.99
N HIS A 111 -5.48 -5.11 -7.85
CA HIS A 111 -6.92 -5.29 -7.65
C HIS A 111 -7.53 -4.48 -6.48
N ALA A 112 -6.73 -3.66 -5.81
CA ALA A 112 -7.16 -2.75 -4.76
C ALA A 112 -7.99 -1.59 -5.34
N ARG A 113 -8.63 -0.82 -4.46
CA ARG A 113 -9.10 0.53 -4.82
C ARG A 113 -7.95 1.51 -4.79
N ARG A 114 -7.21 1.52 -3.68
CA ARG A 114 -6.02 2.34 -3.45
C ARG A 114 -4.90 1.41 -3.04
N ALA A 115 -3.82 1.30 -3.79
CA ALA A 115 -2.87 0.22 -3.53
C ALA A 115 -2.13 0.43 -2.19
N VAL A 116 -1.52 1.61 -2.01
CA VAL A 116 -0.84 2.00 -0.77
C VAL A 116 -1.21 3.44 -0.42
N SER A 117 -1.61 3.68 0.83
CA SER A 117 -1.93 5.02 1.35
C SER A 117 -1.05 5.35 2.57
N PHE A 118 -0.40 6.51 2.55
CA PHE A 118 0.42 7.03 3.65
C PHE A 118 -0.30 8.19 4.35
N ALA A 119 -0.79 7.95 5.57
CA ALA A 119 -1.39 8.97 6.42
C ALA A 119 -0.50 9.37 7.61
N SER A 120 0.62 8.68 7.83
CA SER A 120 1.61 9.03 8.86
C SER A 120 2.56 10.14 8.38
N SER A 121 2.88 11.06 9.29
CA SER A 121 3.94 12.06 9.11
C SER A 121 5.23 11.71 9.85
N SER A 122 5.27 10.53 10.46
CA SER A 122 6.39 10.05 11.27
C SER A 122 6.87 8.68 10.78
N GLY A 123 8.03 8.27 11.31
CA GLY A 123 8.60 6.98 10.98
C GLY A 123 9.21 6.90 9.58
N THR A 124 9.62 5.69 9.20
CA THR A 124 10.14 5.42 7.85
C THR A 124 8.98 4.96 6.98
N GLN A 125 8.74 5.67 5.88
CA GLN A 125 7.68 5.35 4.92
C GLN A 125 8.33 5.20 3.55
N MET A 126 8.44 3.97 3.04
CA MET A 126 9.24 3.68 1.86
C MET A 126 8.65 2.56 1.00
N LEU A 127 8.60 2.81 -0.31
CA LEU A 127 8.38 1.79 -1.33
C LEU A 127 9.64 1.69 -2.20
N THR A 128 10.20 0.49 -2.32
CA THR A 128 11.38 0.19 -3.14
C THR A 128 11.05 -0.98 -4.07
N ASP A 129 11.27 -0.83 -5.37
CA ASP A 129 11.03 -1.89 -6.37
C ASP A 129 9.58 -2.44 -6.31
N VAL A 130 8.61 -1.56 -6.06
CA VAL A 130 7.19 -1.91 -5.95
C VAL A 130 6.49 -1.70 -7.29
N THR A 131 5.71 -2.69 -7.71
CA THR A 131 4.75 -2.56 -8.82
C THR A 131 3.34 -2.40 -8.28
N VAL A 132 2.67 -1.34 -8.71
CA VAL A 132 1.25 -1.10 -8.47
C VAL A 132 0.52 -1.14 -9.80
N GLU A 133 -0.38 -2.10 -9.96
CA GLU A 133 -1.12 -2.25 -11.22
C GLU A 133 -2.56 -2.68 -11.03
N ARG A 134 -3.44 -2.25 -11.94
CA ARG A 134 -4.84 -2.67 -11.98
C ARG A 134 -5.55 -2.35 -10.64
N CYS A 135 -5.40 -1.12 -10.17
CA CYS A 135 -6.12 -0.58 -9.02
C CYS A 135 -7.14 0.46 -9.51
N SER A 136 -8.32 0.53 -8.90
CA SER A 136 -9.41 1.33 -9.51
C SER A 136 -9.30 2.84 -9.30
N GLU A 137 -8.51 3.31 -8.32
CA GLU A 137 -8.42 4.72 -7.95
C GLU A 137 -6.95 5.15 -7.88
N ARG A 138 -6.26 4.94 -6.75
CA ARG A 138 -4.92 5.50 -6.52
C ARG A 138 -3.88 4.37 -6.50
N GLY A 139 -2.79 4.55 -7.24
CA GLY A 139 -1.64 3.67 -7.09
C GLY A 139 -1.02 3.87 -5.71
N VAL A 140 -0.37 5.02 -5.51
CA VAL A 140 0.12 5.47 -4.21
C VAL A 140 -0.57 6.78 -3.83
N GLU A 141 -1.15 6.84 -2.64
CA GLU A 141 -1.71 8.06 -2.07
C GLU A 141 -0.87 8.52 -0.88
N ILE A 142 -0.49 9.80 -0.87
CA ILE A 142 0.16 10.47 0.26
C ILE A 142 -0.81 11.50 0.82
N GLU A 143 -1.32 11.22 2.01
CA GLU A 143 -2.23 12.09 2.78
C GLU A 143 -1.46 12.99 3.75
N ALA A 144 -0.33 12.49 4.27
CA ALA A 144 0.60 13.23 5.12
C ALA A 144 2.03 12.67 4.97
N GLY A 145 3.00 13.40 5.51
CA GLY A 145 4.40 12.98 5.52
C GLY A 145 5.13 13.19 4.19
N SER A 146 6.24 12.47 4.05
CA SER A 146 7.19 12.59 2.95
C SER A 146 7.80 11.22 2.57
N PRO A 147 6.99 10.22 2.17
CA PRO A 147 7.51 8.90 1.83
C PRO A 147 8.49 8.94 0.66
N ALA A 148 9.43 8.00 0.67
CA ALA A 148 10.36 7.76 -0.43
C ALA A 148 9.84 6.63 -1.33
N LEU A 149 9.66 6.93 -2.63
CA LEU A 149 9.17 6.02 -3.65
C LEU A 149 10.29 5.83 -4.68
N THR A 150 11.04 4.73 -4.56
CA THR A 150 12.21 4.45 -5.41
C THR A 150 11.92 3.27 -6.31
N ARG A 151 12.15 3.42 -7.62
CA ARG A 151 11.83 2.37 -8.62
C ARG A 151 10.38 1.89 -8.54
N LEU A 152 9.46 2.81 -8.26
CA LEU A 152 8.03 2.55 -8.31
C LEU A 152 7.61 2.33 -9.78
N ARG A 153 6.87 1.27 -10.04
CA ARG A 153 6.20 1.05 -11.32
C ARG A 153 4.69 1.14 -11.12
N ALA A 154 4.07 2.24 -11.54
CA ALA A 154 2.62 2.42 -11.43
C ALA A 154 1.98 2.40 -12.82
N THR A 155 0.94 1.60 -13.01
CA THR A 155 0.22 1.46 -14.29
C THR A 155 -1.23 1.03 -14.09
N GLN A 156 -2.13 1.37 -15.01
CA GLN A 156 -3.52 0.90 -14.97
C GLN A 156 -4.24 1.27 -13.65
N THR A 157 -4.06 2.51 -13.18
CA THR A 157 -4.81 3.12 -12.07
C THR A 157 -5.45 4.44 -12.51
N GLU A 158 -6.29 5.08 -11.69
CA GLU A 158 -6.81 6.42 -12.02
C GLU A 158 -5.70 7.47 -11.87
N TYR A 159 -5.00 7.45 -10.74
CA TYR A 159 -3.82 8.27 -10.47
C TYR A 159 -2.65 7.39 -10.06
N GLY A 160 -1.50 7.51 -10.74
CA GLY A 160 -0.32 6.74 -10.38
C GLY A 160 0.19 7.07 -8.96
N VAL A 161 0.47 8.35 -8.72
CA VAL A 161 0.81 8.90 -7.40
C VAL A 161 -0.03 10.15 -7.13
N ARG A 162 -0.70 10.20 -5.98
CA ARG A 162 -1.51 11.34 -5.54
C ARG A 162 -0.97 11.92 -4.24
N VAL A 163 -0.54 13.18 -4.26
CA VAL A 163 -0.04 13.91 -3.08
C VAL A 163 -1.09 14.93 -2.64
N ASN A 164 -1.47 14.89 -1.36
CA ASN A 164 -2.53 15.74 -0.81
C ASN A 164 -2.01 16.86 0.07
N ASN A 165 -2.64 18.02 -0.04
CA ASN A 165 -2.47 19.18 0.81
C ASN A 165 -0.98 19.54 0.98
N ALA A 166 -0.51 19.63 2.22
CA ALA A 166 0.86 19.92 2.58
C ALA A 166 1.78 18.68 2.61
N ALA A 167 1.30 17.49 2.19
CA ALA A 167 2.16 16.33 2.07
C ALA A 167 3.18 16.50 0.93
N SER A 168 4.19 15.64 0.92
CA SER A 168 5.26 15.62 -0.06
C SER A 168 5.64 14.18 -0.41
N ALA A 169 6.48 13.98 -1.41
CA ALA A 169 7.08 12.68 -1.71
C ALA A 169 8.42 12.88 -2.41
N THR A 170 9.34 11.93 -2.21
CA THR A 170 10.49 11.76 -3.11
C THR A 170 10.16 10.62 -4.06
N ILE A 171 10.14 10.90 -5.35
CA ILE A 171 9.83 9.93 -6.41
C ILE A 171 11.07 9.80 -7.29
N ASP A 172 11.76 8.68 -7.17
CA ASP A 172 13.07 8.47 -7.79
C ASP A 172 13.08 7.20 -8.62
N GLU A 173 13.79 7.23 -9.75
CA GLU A 173 13.94 6.10 -10.69
C GLU A 173 12.62 5.40 -11.06
N SER A 174 11.50 6.12 -11.03
CA SER A 174 10.16 5.56 -11.10
C SER A 174 9.56 5.64 -12.50
N VAL A 175 8.71 4.67 -12.85
CA VAL A 175 8.02 4.62 -14.14
C VAL A 175 6.52 4.65 -13.90
N ILE A 176 5.87 5.75 -14.27
CA ILE A 176 4.45 5.99 -13.99
C ILE A 176 3.73 6.26 -15.31
N TRP A 177 3.01 5.27 -15.82
CA TRP A 177 2.45 5.29 -17.17
C TRP A 177 1.05 4.68 -17.22
N ASP A 178 0.32 4.88 -18.32
CA ASP A 178 -1.02 4.28 -18.57
C ASP A 178 -2.00 4.43 -17.39
N GLN A 179 -2.12 5.66 -16.88
CA GLN A 179 -3.13 6.02 -15.89
C GLN A 179 -4.38 6.55 -16.58
N ALA A 180 -5.56 6.27 -16.02
CA ALA A 180 -6.82 6.77 -16.57
C ALA A 180 -6.96 8.30 -16.44
N ASN A 181 -6.23 8.93 -15.53
CA ASN A 181 -6.19 10.37 -15.36
C ASN A 181 -4.76 10.93 -15.38
N TYR A 182 -4.09 11.03 -14.22
CA TYR A 182 -2.75 11.62 -14.13
C TYR A 182 -1.71 10.62 -13.64
N GLY A 183 -0.48 10.74 -14.15
CA GLY A 183 0.68 10.03 -13.59
C GLY A 183 0.93 10.44 -12.14
N ILE A 184 1.28 11.71 -11.94
CA ILE A 184 1.47 12.32 -10.62
C ILE A 184 0.48 13.49 -10.49
N TYR A 185 -0.29 13.53 -9.41
CA TYR A 185 -1.25 14.59 -9.12
C TYR A 185 -1.06 15.16 -7.72
N ILE A 186 -0.73 16.45 -7.63
CA ILE A 186 -0.55 17.19 -6.37
C ILE A 186 -1.80 18.07 -6.16
N SER A 187 -2.54 17.81 -5.10
CA SER A 187 -3.85 18.41 -4.80
C SER A 187 -3.81 19.18 -3.50
N THR A 188 -3.92 20.52 -3.51
CA THR A 188 -3.56 21.31 -2.33
C THR A 188 -4.71 21.93 -1.53
N ASN A 189 -5.94 22.00 -2.06
CA ASN A 189 -7.15 22.52 -1.36
C ASN A 189 -6.90 23.71 -0.41
N GLY A 190 -6.19 24.75 -0.88
CA GLY A 190 -5.92 25.98 -0.12
C GLY A 190 -4.73 25.93 0.84
N THR A 191 -3.95 24.85 0.83
CA THR A 191 -2.66 24.73 1.52
C THR A 191 -1.49 24.91 0.54
N THR A 192 -0.31 25.25 1.06
CA THR A 192 0.91 25.21 0.23
C THR A 192 1.35 23.75 0.13
N PRO A 193 1.64 23.23 -1.08
CA PRO A 193 2.15 21.87 -1.21
C PRO A 193 3.49 21.73 -0.50
N GLY A 194 3.78 20.53 0.01
CA GLY A 194 5.14 20.16 0.39
C GLY A 194 6.00 19.92 -0.85
N ASP A 195 7.32 19.91 -0.67
CA ASP A 195 8.27 19.72 -1.77
C ASP A 195 8.21 18.28 -2.29
N THR A 196 7.48 18.08 -3.39
CA THR A 196 7.51 16.82 -4.13
C THR A 196 8.67 16.84 -5.13
N VAL A 197 9.63 15.95 -4.93
CA VAL A 197 10.81 15.82 -5.80
C VAL A 197 10.59 14.64 -6.73
N VAL A 198 10.75 14.86 -8.04
CA VAL A 198 10.75 13.81 -9.06
C VAL A 198 12.10 13.80 -9.75
N SER A 199 12.81 12.68 -9.68
CA SER A 199 14.13 12.51 -10.28
C SER A 199 14.21 11.21 -11.06
N GLN A 200 14.94 11.23 -12.17
CA GLN A 200 15.25 10.04 -13.00
C GLN A 200 14.02 9.18 -13.36
N SER A 201 12.84 9.81 -13.45
CA SER A 201 11.56 9.14 -13.61
C SER A 201 10.92 9.44 -14.97
N THR A 202 10.10 8.52 -15.47
CA THR A 202 9.43 8.62 -16.79
C THR A 202 7.96 8.25 -16.73
#